data_AF-F3YBS6-F1
#
_entry.id   AF-F3YBS6-F1
#
_cell.length_a   1.000
_cell.length_b   1.000
_cell.length_c   1.000
_cell.angle_alpha   90.00
_cell.angle_beta   90.00
_cell.angle_gamma   90.00
#
_symmetry.space_group_name_H-M   'P 1'
#
loop_
_entity.id
_entity.type
_entity.pdbx_description
1 polymer ?
#
loop_
_entity_poly.entity_id
_entity_poly.type
_entity_poly.pdbx_seq_one_letter_code
_entity_poly.pdbx_strand_id
1 'polypeptide(L)'
;MALSNEQKTKMWAMLNQTRGQIGLTAYKDYIFGILFYKYLSEKATHWLEGVLRGETWEQVYAQDSARALEYMKKNLGYGIQPNDFFVDWKKAIDEDRFNIGMMTDTFGHFNQQIAFEAKGDFEGIFDGMRFDSADLGVNAQARAKVMISMIELLSSPEFDFSNGKDTVSDIYEYLLAQFAMVLASDMGKYYTPAKRNLSCYCPYLNFR
;
A
#
# COMPACT_ATOMS: atom_id res chain seq x y z
N MET A 1 1.97 20.27 -7.33
CA MET A 1 2.46 20.21 -8.73
C MET A 1 1.98 18.88 -9.30
N ALA A 2 1.39 18.88 -10.50
CA ALA A 2 0.95 17.65 -11.15
C ALA A 2 2.16 16.83 -11.66
N LEU A 3 2.06 15.49 -11.64
CA LEU A 3 3.15 14.63 -12.14
C LEU A 3 3.45 14.86 -13.62
N SER A 4 4.73 14.95 -13.97
CA SER A 4 5.16 15.01 -15.35
C SER A 4 4.90 13.70 -16.10
N ASN A 5 4.69 13.77 -17.41
CA ASN A 5 4.50 12.57 -18.24
C ASN A 5 5.73 11.64 -18.23
N GLU A 6 6.93 12.21 -18.05
CA GLU A 6 8.17 11.46 -17.92
C GLU A 6 8.19 10.65 -16.62
N GLN A 7 7.81 11.26 -15.49
CA GLN A 7 7.69 10.58 -14.20
C GLN A 7 6.68 9.44 -14.28
N LYS A 8 5.49 9.71 -14.83
CA LYS A 8 4.44 8.71 -15.06
C LYS A 8 4.96 7.50 -15.84
N THR A 9 5.61 7.76 -16.97
CA THR A 9 6.17 6.71 -17.83
C THR A 9 7.25 5.90 -17.10
N LYS A 10 8.13 6.58 -16.35
CA LYS A 10 9.19 5.93 -15.57
C LYS A 10 8.61 5.04 -14.47
N MET A 11 7.64 5.53 -13.70
CA MET A 11 6.96 4.74 -12.66
C MET A 11 6.32 3.48 -13.23
N TRP A 12 5.59 3.61 -14.34
CA TRP A 12 4.96 2.48 -15.00
C TRP A 12 5.98 1.46 -15.55
N ALA A 13 7.12 1.93 -16.07
CA ALA A 13 8.19 1.05 -16.51
C ALA A 13 8.80 0.25 -15.34
N MET A 14 9.06 0.90 -14.21
CA MET A 14 9.61 0.24 -13.02
C MET A 14 8.64 -0.79 -12.43
N LEU A 15 7.34 -0.50 -12.44
CA LEU A 15 6.29 -1.44 -12.05
C LEU A 15 6.27 -2.69 -12.95
N ASN A 16 6.28 -2.51 -14.27
CA ASN A 16 6.30 -3.66 -15.17
C ASN A 16 7.57 -4.51 -15.03
N GLN A 17 8.71 -3.90 -14.72
CA GLN A 17 9.95 -4.61 -14.50
C GLN A 17 9.91 -5.49 -13.24
N THR A 18 9.30 -5.01 -12.16
CA THR A 18 9.23 -5.74 -10.88
C THR A 18 8.10 -6.76 -10.80
N ARG A 19 7.11 -6.69 -11.70
CA ARG A 19 6.00 -7.66 -11.79
C ARG A 19 6.48 -9.11 -11.95
N GLY A 20 7.56 -9.33 -12.71
CA GLY A 20 8.07 -10.66 -12.98
C GLY A 20 7.01 -11.60 -13.56
N GLN A 21 6.82 -12.77 -12.94
CA GLN A 21 5.90 -13.82 -13.39
C GLN A 21 4.48 -13.72 -12.79
N ILE A 22 4.21 -12.69 -11.97
CA ILE A 22 2.94 -12.58 -11.26
C ILE A 22 1.83 -12.18 -12.23
N GLY A 23 0.66 -12.81 -12.09
CA GLY A 23 -0.55 -12.44 -12.84
C GLY A 23 -0.90 -10.97 -12.62
N LEU A 24 -1.36 -10.28 -13.67
CA LEU A 24 -1.59 -8.82 -13.64
C LEU A 24 -2.55 -8.41 -12.53
N THR A 25 -3.64 -9.17 -12.35
CA THR A 25 -4.65 -8.92 -11.30
C THR A 25 -4.05 -9.05 -9.90
N ALA A 26 -3.32 -10.13 -9.62
CA ALA A 26 -2.67 -10.32 -8.33
C ALA A 26 -1.61 -9.24 -8.06
N TYR A 27 -0.77 -8.94 -9.06
CA TYR A 27 0.25 -7.89 -8.94
C TYR A 27 -0.37 -6.53 -8.64
N LYS A 28 -1.49 -6.19 -9.31
CA LYS A 28 -2.28 -4.99 -9.05
C LYS A 28 -2.69 -4.91 -7.58
N ASP A 29 -3.29 -5.97 -7.04
CA ASP A 29 -3.82 -5.94 -5.66
C ASP A 29 -2.69 -5.76 -4.63
N TYR A 30 -1.54 -6.43 -4.81
CA TYR A 30 -0.38 -6.22 -3.94
C TYR A 30 0.21 -4.82 -4.05
N ILE A 31 0.49 -4.34 -5.27
CA ILE A 31 1.17 -3.06 -5.41
C ILE A 31 0.31 -1.91 -4.90
N PHE A 32 -1.00 -1.90 -5.17
CA PHE A 32 -1.89 -0.87 -4.65
C PHE A 32 -2.04 -0.94 -3.13
N GLY A 33 -2.14 -2.14 -2.56
CA GLY A 33 -2.21 -2.29 -1.11
C GLY A 33 -0.94 -1.78 -0.41
N ILE A 34 0.25 -2.14 -0.92
CA ILE A 34 1.53 -1.69 -0.35
C ILE A 34 1.72 -0.18 -0.57
N LEU A 35 1.37 0.34 -1.75
CA LEU A 35 1.40 1.77 -2.05
C LEU A 35 0.50 2.55 -1.07
N PHE A 36 -0.66 2.00 -0.73
CA PHE A 36 -1.62 2.66 0.14
C PHE A 36 -1.16 2.63 1.57
N TYR A 37 -0.64 1.49 1.99
CA TYR A 37 -0.01 1.39 3.29
C TYR A 37 1.18 2.34 3.44
N LYS A 38 2.04 2.46 2.42
CA LYS A 38 3.13 3.45 2.39
C LYS A 38 2.60 4.86 2.62
N TYR A 39 1.57 5.27 1.88
CA TYR A 39 0.94 6.58 2.04
C TYR A 39 0.42 6.81 3.47
N LEU A 40 -0.34 5.85 4.02
CA LEU A 40 -0.88 5.96 5.38
C LEU A 40 0.23 6.02 6.43
N SER A 41 1.28 5.22 6.24
CA SER A 41 2.45 5.18 7.11
C SER A 41 3.19 6.51 7.11
N GLU A 42 3.51 7.07 5.94
CA GLU A 42 4.22 8.35 5.83
C GLU A 42 3.39 9.52 6.38
N LYS A 43 2.08 9.52 6.14
CA LYS A 43 1.15 10.49 6.73
C LYS A 43 1.17 10.40 8.26
N ALA A 44 1.21 9.19 8.82
CA ALA A 44 1.29 8.97 10.26
C ALA A 44 2.63 9.42 10.84
N THR A 45 3.75 9.12 10.16
CA THR A 45 5.10 9.57 10.55
C THR A 45 5.17 11.10 10.58
N HIS A 46 4.73 11.78 9.53
CA HIS A 46 4.72 13.24 9.47
C HIS A 46 3.81 13.86 10.55
N TRP A 47 2.66 13.23 10.85
CA TRP A 47 1.81 13.68 11.96
C TRP A 47 2.51 13.50 13.31
N LEU A 48 3.19 12.37 13.52
CA LEU A 48 3.96 12.07 14.74
C LEU A 48 5.07 13.10 15.00
N GLU A 49 5.81 13.51 13.98
CA GLU A 49 6.83 14.57 14.06
C GLU A 49 6.27 15.88 14.65
N GLY A 50 5.01 16.21 14.36
CA GLY A 50 4.33 17.38 14.89
C GLY A 50 3.82 17.25 16.34
N VAL A 51 3.65 16.03 16.86
CA VAL A 51 3.02 15.79 18.18
C VAL A 51 3.96 15.23 19.24
N LEU A 52 5.04 14.56 18.86
CA LEU A 52 5.92 13.84 19.78
C LEU A 52 6.82 14.73 20.66
N ARG A 53 6.94 16.03 20.37
CA ARG A 53 7.65 17.03 21.21
C ARG A 53 9.05 16.61 21.69
N GLY A 54 9.77 15.82 20.90
CA GLY A 54 11.13 15.34 21.20
C GLY A 54 11.22 13.94 21.82
N GLU A 55 10.09 13.29 22.11
CA GLU A 55 10.03 11.86 22.44
C GLU A 55 9.96 11.01 21.17
N THR A 56 10.27 9.71 21.26
CA THR A 56 10.05 8.78 20.15
C THR A 56 8.67 8.13 20.26
N TRP A 57 8.15 7.63 19.13
CA TRP A 57 6.85 6.95 19.14
C TRP A 57 6.87 5.71 20.03
N GLU A 58 7.97 4.96 20.03
CA GLU A 58 8.20 3.81 20.90
C GLU A 58 8.09 4.19 22.38
N GLN A 59 8.65 5.35 22.77
CA GLN A 59 8.61 5.82 24.16
C GLN A 59 7.18 6.17 24.59
N VAL A 60 6.45 6.91 23.76
CA VAL A 60 5.04 7.28 24.04
C VAL A 60 4.16 6.04 24.09
N TYR A 61 4.34 5.13 23.13
CA TYR A 61 3.59 3.88 23.04
C TYR A 61 3.86 2.97 24.24
N ALA A 62 5.09 2.90 24.72
CA ALA A 62 5.46 2.08 25.88
C ALA A 62 4.88 2.60 27.20
N GLN A 63 4.56 3.90 27.30
CA GLN A 63 3.93 4.48 28.48
C GLN A 63 2.44 4.09 28.58
N ASP A 64 1.70 4.26 27.49
CA ASP A 64 0.27 3.93 27.41
C ASP A 64 -0.14 3.71 25.94
N SER A 65 -0.01 2.46 25.48
CA SER A 65 -0.28 2.09 24.09
C SER A 65 -1.73 2.33 23.69
N ALA A 66 -2.68 2.06 24.59
CA ALA A 66 -4.10 2.24 24.33
C ALA A 66 -4.42 3.72 24.08
N ARG A 67 -3.95 4.60 24.97
CA ARG A 67 -4.16 6.05 24.82
C ARG A 67 -3.40 6.62 23.63
N ALA A 68 -2.19 6.15 23.37
CA ALA A 68 -1.38 6.58 22.24
C ALA A 68 -2.09 6.25 20.91
N LEU A 69 -2.56 5.01 20.73
CA LEU A 69 -3.31 4.57 19.56
C LEU A 69 -4.65 5.28 19.43
N GLU A 70 -5.38 5.49 20.54
CA GLU A 70 -6.64 6.24 20.53
C GLU A 70 -6.42 7.68 20.04
N TYR A 71 -5.35 8.33 20.51
CA TYR A 71 -5.02 9.68 20.08
C TYR A 71 -4.68 9.74 18.58
N MET A 72 -3.91 8.77 18.07
CA MET A 72 -3.62 8.67 16.64
C MET A 72 -4.91 8.45 15.83
N LYS A 73 -5.74 7.48 16.22
CA LYS A 73 -7.03 7.18 15.61
C LYS A 73 -7.95 8.38 15.54
N LYS A 74 -8.04 9.17 16.61
CA LYS A 74 -8.88 10.38 16.65
C LYS A 74 -8.47 11.42 15.61
N ASN A 75 -7.19 11.50 15.26
CA ASN A 75 -6.67 12.50 14.33
C ASN A 75 -6.55 11.98 12.89
N LEU A 76 -6.26 10.69 12.71
CA LEU A 76 -5.95 10.09 11.41
C LEU A 76 -7.02 9.11 10.91
N GLY A 77 -7.91 8.62 11.78
CA GLY A 77 -8.88 7.56 11.48
C GLY A 77 -8.34 6.13 11.65
N TYR A 78 -7.05 5.97 11.90
CA TYR A 78 -6.38 4.69 12.11
C TYR A 78 -5.19 4.85 13.07
N GLY A 79 -4.71 3.73 13.62
CA GLY A 79 -3.52 3.68 14.46
C GLY A 79 -2.47 2.74 13.87
N ILE A 80 -1.19 3.12 13.95
CA ILE A 80 -0.05 2.30 13.58
C ILE A 80 0.86 2.19 14.81
N GLN A 81 1.09 0.96 15.27
CA GLN A 81 1.99 0.70 16.40
C GLN A 81 3.47 0.79 15.95
N PRO A 82 4.42 0.97 16.88
CA PRO A 82 5.83 0.94 16.53
C PRO A 82 6.23 -0.39 15.87
N ASN A 83 7.18 -0.34 14.94
CA ASN A 83 7.66 -1.46 14.11
C ASN A 83 6.69 -1.94 13.02
N ASP A 84 5.52 -1.31 12.87
CA ASP A 84 4.57 -1.59 11.78
C ASP A 84 4.60 -0.53 10.68
N PHE A 85 5.50 0.47 10.70
CA PHE A 85 5.57 1.46 9.64
C PHE A 85 6.20 0.88 8.37
N PHE A 86 5.90 1.48 7.22
CA PHE A 86 6.53 1.11 5.95
C PHE A 86 8.07 1.19 6.01
N VAL A 87 8.60 2.19 6.73
CA VAL A 87 10.05 2.34 6.94
C VAL A 87 10.64 1.18 7.77
N ASP A 88 9.85 0.57 8.65
CA ASP A 88 10.28 -0.58 9.45
C ASP A 88 10.43 -1.83 8.58
N TRP A 89 9.55 -2.01 7.58
CA TRP A 89 9.74 -3.05 6.57
C TRP A 89 11.02 -2.83 5.79
N LYS A 90 11.27 -1.59 5.34
CA LYS A 90 12.50 -1.27 4.60
C LYS A 90 13.76 -1.54 5.45
N LYS A 91 13.74 -1.12 6.71
CA LYS A 91 14.81 -1.40 7.68
C LYS A 91 15.02 -2.91 7.88
N ALA A 92 13.94 -3.68 8.02
CA ALA A 92 14.03 -5.13 8.15
C ALA A 92 14.62 -5.80 6.90
N ILE A 93 14.37 -5.25 5.71
CA ILE A 93 14.99 -5.72 4.45
C ILE A 93 16.49 -5.45 4.47
N ASP A 94 16.89 -4.22 4.80
CA ASP A 94 18.30 -3.81 4.81
C ASP A 94 19.14 -4.57 5.86
N GLU A 95 18.49 -5.13 6.87
CA GLU A 95 19.09 -5.95 7.93
C GLU A 95 18.93 -7.47 7.70
N ASP A 96 18.41 -7.91 6.55
CA ASP A 96 18.14 -9.32 6.23
C ASP A 96 17.18 -10.03 7.22
N ARG A 97 16.30 -9.27 7.89
CA ARG A 97 15.32 -9.77 8.88
C ARG A 97 13.89 -9.84 8.36
N PHE A 98 13.64 -9.29 7.16
CA PHE A 98 12.32 -9.25 6.56
C PHE A 98 11.74 -10.65 6.32
N ASN A 99 10.48 -10.82 6.70
CA ASN A 99 9.68 -11.99 6.36
C ASN A 99 8.22 -11.59 6.17
N ILE A 100 7.46 -12.41 5.44
CA ILE A 100 6.05 -12.13 5.13
C ILE A 100 5.15 -12.08 6.37
N GLY A 101 5.53 -12.78 7.45
CA GLY A 101 4.82 -12.72 8.72
C GLY A 101 4.69 -11.28 9.22
N MET A 102 5.75 -10.49 9.09
CA MET A 102 5.73 -9.06 9.46
C MET A 102 4.62 -8.29 8.75
N MET A 103 4.48 -8.44 7.43
CA MET A 103 3.40 -7.75 6.70
C MET A 103 2.01 -8.27 7.09
N THR A 104 1.89 -9.59 7.28
CA THR A 104 0.63 -10.22 7.68
C THR A 104 0.17 -9.69 9.04
N ASP A 105 1.10 -9.59 9.99
CA ASP A 105 0.88 -9.04 11.31
C ASP A 105 0.54 -7.54 11.22
N THR A 106 1.31 -6.76 10.46
CA THR A 106 1.07 -5.33 10.26
C THR A 106 -0.35 -5.06 9.75
N PHE A 107 -0.83 -5.77 8.72
CA PHE A 107 -2.20 -5.58 8.22
C PHE A 107 -3.27 -6.07 9.20
N GLY A 108 -2.98 -7.15 9.95
CA GLY A 108 -3.83 -7.62 11.03
C GLY A 108 -3.99 -6.57 12.12
N HIS A 109 -2.90 -5.97 12.59
CA HIS A 109 -2.91 -4.88 13.55
C HIS A 109 -3.63 -3.65 13.00
N PHE A 110 -3.33 -3.24 11.76
CA PHE A 110 -3.97 -2.09 11.12
C PHE A 110 -5.50 -2.24 11.13
N ASN A 111 -6.04 -3.39 10.69
CA ASN A 111 -7.47 -3.65 10.67
C ASN A 111 -8.13 -3.58 12.07
N GLN A 112 -7.38 -3.87 13.14
CA GLN A 112 -7.85 -3.74 14.52
C GLN A 112 -7.79 -2.30 15.05
N GLN A 113 -6.94 -1.46 14.46
CA GLN A 113 -6.70 -0.08 14.88
C GLN A 113 -7.43 0.97 14.04
N ILE A 114 -8.47 0.58 13.29
CA ILE A 114 -9.33 1.51 12.57
C ILE A 114 -10.31 2.19 13.54
N ALA A 115 -10.47 3.51 13.46
CA ALA A 115 -11.48 4.25 14.20
C ALA A 115 -12.89 3.87 13.72
N PHE A 116 -13.88 3.88 14.62
CA PHE A 116 -15.24 3.44 14.28
C PHE A 116 -15.82 4.22 13.10
N GLU A 117 -15.60 5.53 13.08
CA GLU A 117 -16.07 6.46 12.05
C GLU A 117 -15.37 6.26 10.70
N ALA A 118 -14.17 5.69 10.71
CA ALA A 118 -13.35 5.48 9.51
C ALA A 118 -13.42 4.04 8.97
N LYS A 119 -14.25 3.17 9.57
CA LYS A 119 -14.46 1.80 9.08
C LYS A 119 -14.91 1.75 7.64
N GLY A 120 -15.83 2.64 7.23
CA GLY A 120 -16.32 2.69 5.86
C GLY A 120 -15.22 2.99 4.82
N ASP A 121 -14.14 3.65 5.26
CA ASP A 121 -13.03 4.04 4.40
C ASP A 121 -11.91 3.00 4.39
N PHE A 122 -11.63 2.36 5.54
CA PHE A 122 -10.42 1.54 5.70
C PHE A 122 -10.67 0.05 5.97
N GLU A 123 -11.86 -0.37 6.38
CA GLU A 123 -12.10 -1.78 6.74
C GLU A 123 -12.02 -2.67 5.50
N GLY A 124 -11.18 -3.70 5.56
CA GLY A 124 -11.04 -4.71 4.51
C GLY A 124 -10.33 -4.24 3.23
N ILE A 125 -9.77 -3.03 3.19
CA ILE A 125 -9.06 -2.50 2.01
C ILE A 125 -7.86 -3.35 1.58
N PHE A 126 -7.30 -4.13 2.52
CA PHE A 126 -6.14 -4.97 2.32
C PHE A 126 -6.50 -6.46 2.12
N ASP A 127 -7.78 -6.84 2.18
CA ASP A 127 -8.23 -8.24 2.10
C ASP A 127 -7.92 -8.90 0.74
N GLY A 128 -7.72 -8.09 -0.30
CA GLY A 128 -7.26 -8.56 -1.61
C GLY A 128 -5.81 -9.07 -1.61
N MET A 129 -5.00 -8.71 -0.61
CA MET A 129 -3.60 -9.13 -0.52
C MET A 129 -3.49 -10.48 0.19
N ARG A 130 -3.33 -11.54 -0.59
CA ARG A 130 -3.21 -12.90 -0.09
C ARG A 130 -1.76 -13.39 -0.04
N PHE A 131 -1.05 -13.09 1.05
CA PHE A 131 0.37 -13.46 1.18
C PHE A 131 0.65 -14.98 1.21
N ASP A 132 -0.39 -15.80 1.33
CA ASP A 132 -0.33 -17.25 1.23
C ASP A 132 -0.53 -17.80 -0.21
N SER A 133 -0.82 -16.92 -1.18
CA SER A 133 -1.18 -17.30 -2.54
C SER A 133 -0.04 -17.96 -3.32
N ALA A 134 -0.38 -18.98 -4.11
CA ALA A 134 0.54 -19.61 -5.06
C ALA A 134 0.93 -18.66 -6.21
N ASP A 135 0.07 -17.69 -6.54
CA ASP A 135 0.35 -16.66 -7.58
C ASP A 135 1.49 -15.72 -7.17
N LEU A 136 1.71 -15.59 -5.86
CA LEU A 136 2.79 -14.77 -5.30
C LEU A 136 4.13 -15.52 -5.29
N GLY A 137 4.08 -16.86 -5.18
CA GLY A 137 5.27 -17.70 -5.19
C GLY A 137 5.01 -19.09 -4.63
N VAL A 138 5.85 -20.03 -5.06
CA VAL A 138 5.72 -21.46 -4.72
C VAL A 138 6.09 -21.79 -3.28
N ASN A 139 6.83 -20.92 -2.58
CA ASN A 139 7.22 -21.08 -1.19
C ASN A 139 7.41 -19.72 -0.50
N ALA A 140 7.60 -19.72 0.82
CA ALA A 140 7.74 -18.50 1.62
C ALA A 140 8.89 -17.59 1.15
N GLN A 141 10.02 -18.16 0.72
CA GLN A 141 11.18 -17.40 0.25
C GLN A 141 10.89 -16.69 -1.08
N ALA A 142 10.26 -17.39 -2.02
CA ALA A 142 9.88 -16.82 -3.32
C ALA A 142 8.88 -15.66 -3.13
N ARG A 143 7.89 -15.85 -2.25
CA ARG A 143 6.91 -14.82 -1.92
C ARG A 143 7.57 -13.62 -1.23
N ALA A 144 8.47 -13.87 -0.28
CA ALA A 144 9.20 -12.80 0.42
C ALA A 144 10.03 -11.99 -0.56
N LYS A 145 10.72 -12.65 -1.51
CA LYS A 145 11.49 -11.98 -2.56
C LYS A 145 10.62 -11.03 -3.39
N VAL A 146 9.41 -11.44 -3.76
CA VAL A 146 8.48 -10.56 -4.47
C VAL A 146 8.11 -9.34 -3.63
N MET A 147 7.74 -9.55 -2.36
CA MET A 147 7.37 -8.46 -1.45
C MET A 147 8.54 -7.47 -1.25
N ILE A 148 9.76 -8.00 -1.08
CA ILE A 148 10.98 -7.20 -1.01
C ILE A 148 11.12 -6.34 -2.26
N SER A 149 11.01 -6.91 -3.46
CA SER A 149 11.12 -6.15 -4.72
C SER A 149 10.04 -5.06 -4.85
N MET A 150 8.82 -5.29 -4.36
CA MET A 150 7.76 -4.28 -4.33
C MET A 150 8.06 -3.17 -3.32
N ILE A 151 8.52 -3.51 -2.11
CA ILE A 151 8.87 -2.53 -1.07
C ILE A 151 10.06 -1.68 -1.52
N GLU A 152 11.10 -2.29 -2.11
CA GLU A 152 12.25 -1.58 -2.66
C GLU A 152 11.86 -0.63 -3.80
N LEU A 153 10.99 -1.09 -4.70
CA LEU A 153 10.43 -0.25 -5.75
C LEU A 153 9.70 0.96 -5.17
N LEU A 154 8.78 0.71 -4.24
CA LEU A 154 7.96 1.77 -3.65
C LEU A 154 8.77 2.68 -2.71
N SER A 155 9.96 2.27 -2.30
CA SER A 155 10.91 3.12 -1.57
C SER A 155 11.72 4.04 -2.48
N SER A 156 11.56 3.94 -3.81
CA SER A 156 12.31 4.78 -4.74
C SER A 156 11.78 6.22 -4.75
N PRO A 157 12.61 7.22 -5.11
CA PRO A 157 12.21 8.63 -5.13
C PRO A 157 11.00 8.94 -6.02
N GLU A 158 10.76 8.11 -7.03
CA GLU A 158 9.60 8.23 -7.91
C GLU A 158 8.26 8.00 -7.19
N PHE A 159 8.28 7.32 -6.04
CA PHE A 159 7.11 7.05 -5.21
C PHE A 159 7.13 7.87 -3.90
N ASP A 160 7.93 8.93 -3.81
CA ASP A 160 7.95 9.81 -2.66
C ASP A 160 6.66 10.68 -2.59
N PHE A 161 5.89 10.50 -1.51
CA PHE A 161 4.62 11.18 -1.27
C PHE A 161 4.75 12.43 -0.40
N SER A 162 5.96 12.78 0.03
CA SER A 162 6.23 13.92 0.91
C SER A 162 5.88 15.27 0.27
N ASN A 163 5.81 15.34 -1.07
CA ASN A 163 5.57 16.58 -1.82
C ASN A 163 4.10 17.06 -1.84
N GLY A 164 3.19 16.39 -1.15
CA GLY A 164 1.82 16.85 -0.89
C GLY A 164 0.71 15.92 -1.37
N LYS A 165 -0.50 16.14 -0.84
CA LYS A 165 -1.71 15.32 -1.07
C LYS A 165 -2.06 15.17 -2.57
N ASP A 166 -1.86 16.23 -3.35
CA ASP A 166 -2.19 16.25 -4.78
C ASP A 166 -1.31 15.27 -5.58
N THR A 167 -0.04 15.12 -5.21
CA THR A 167 0.91 14.22 -5.88
C THR A 167 0.53 12.75 -5.67
N VAL A 168 -0.01 12.41 -4.49
CA VAL A 168 -0.49 11.05 -4.21
C VAL A 168 -1.70 10.72 -5.07
N SER A 169 -2.72 11.58 -5.08
CA SER A 169 -3.95 11.36 -5.87
C SER A 169 -3.62 11.15 -7.35
N ASP A 170 -2.76 12.00 -7.91
CA ASP A 170 -2.32 11.91 -9.30
C ASP A 170 -1.61 10.58 -9.62
N ILE A 171 -0.79 10.06 -8.70
CA ILE A 171 -0.13 8.75 -8.85
C ILE A 171 -1.15 7.62 -8.84
N TYR A 172 -2.07 7.64 -7.88
CA TYR A 172 -3.12 6.63 -7.77
C TYR A 172 -3.99 6.57 -9.02
N GLU A 173 -4.52 7.72 -9.46
CA GLU A 173 -5.37 7.80 -10.64
C GLU A 173 -4.63 7.34 -11.89
N TYR A 174 -3.38 7.77 -12.07
CA TYR A 174 -2.55 7.34 -13.19
C TYR A 174 -2.35 5.83 -13.19
N LEU A 175 -1.94 5.25 -12.06
CA LEU A 175 -1.71 3.80 -11.96
C LEU A 175 -3.01 3.03 -12.21
N LEU A 176 -4.13 3.47 -11.65
CA LEU A 176 -5.43 2.82 -11.84
C LEU A 176 -5.83 2.80 -13.32
N ALA A 177 -5.64 3.93 -14.02
CA ALA A 177 -5.88 4.03 -15.46
C ALA A 177 -4.99 3.08 -16.28
N GLN A 178 -3.69 2.98 -15.95
CA GLN A 178 -2.77 2.06 -16.64
C GLN A 178 -3.18 0.59 -16.44
N PHE A 179 -3.47 0.19 -15.20
CA PHE A 179 -3.92 -1.18 -14.93
C PHE A 179 -5.25 -1.50 -15.62
N ALA A 180 -6.21 -0.57 -15.63
CA ALA A 180 -7.47 -0.74 -16.36
C ALA A 180 -7.24 -0.91 -17.87
N MET A 181 -6.34 -0.12 -18.46
CA MET A 181 -5.99 -0.22 -19.88
C MET A 181 -5.35 -1.57 -20.23
N VAL A 182 -4.41 -2.06 -19.40
CA VAL A 182 -3.77 -3.35 -19.64
C VAL A 182 -4.75 -4.50 -19.41
N LEU A 183 -5.57 -4.46 -18.36
CA LEU A 183 -6.59 -5.47 -18.10
C LEU A 183 -7.64 -5.54 -19.22
N ALA A 184 -8.07 -4.39 -19.74
CA ALA A 184 -9.00 -4.34 -20.89
C ALA A 184 -8.36 -4.92 -22.15
N SER A 185 -7.07 -4.64 -22.38
CA SER A 185 -6.32 -5.17 -23.53
C SER A 185 -6.08 -6.67 -23.42
N ASP A 186 -5.91 -7.19 -22.20
CA ASP A 186 -5.73 -8.62 -21.93
C ASP A 186 -7.06 -9.38 -22.05
N MET A 187 -8.16 -8.83 -21.50
CA MET A 187 -9.52 -9.35 -21.65
C MET A 187 -9.98 -9.33 -23.13
N GLY A 188 -9.60 -8.30 -23.90
CA GLY A 188 -9.86 -8.21 -25.33
C GLY A 188 -9.14 -9.27 -26.18
N LYS A 189 -8.08 -9.91 -25.66
CA LYS A 189 -7.40 -11.04 -26.31
C LYS A 189 -8.06 -12.40 -26.04
N TYR A 190 -8.94 -12.50 -25.03
CA TYR A 190 -9.60 -13.76 -24.64
C TYR A 190 -11.13 -13.76 -24.83
N TYR A 191 -11.79 -12.63 -25.14
CA TYR A 191 -13.25 -12.56 -25.29
C TYR A 191 -13.71 -12.38 -26.74
N THR A 192 -14.40 -13.40 -27.28
CA THR A 192 -15.35 -13.25 -28.41
C THR A 192 -16.69 -12.74 -27.83
N PRO A 193 -17.33 -11.70 -28.39
CA PRO A 193 -18.25 -10.89 -27.61
C PRO A 193 -19.61 -11.57 -27.41
N ALA A 194 -20.02 -11.70 -26.15
CA ALA A 194 -21.44 -11.67 -25.77
C ALA A 194 -21.62 -10.50 -24.79
N LYS A 195 -22.36 -9.47 -25.26
CA LYS A 195 -22.67 -8.22 -24.57
C LYS A 195 -22.88 -8.40 -23.06
N ARG A 196 -22.27 -7.55 -22.22
CA ARG A 196 -22.93 -7.00 -21.04
C ARG A 196 -22.23 -5.81 -20.36
N ASN A 197 -23.09 -5.08 -19.67
CA ASN A 197 -23.04 -3.79 -18.98
C ASN A 197 -21.77 -3.50 -18.13
N LEU A 198 -21.23 -2.29 -18.26
CA LEU A 198 -19.97 -1.79 -17.65
C LEU A 198 -20.08 -1.37 -16.17
N SER A 199 -21.11 -1.79 -15.44
CA SER A 199 -21.40 -1.28 -14.08
C SER A 199 -20.62 -1.96 -12.94
N CYS A 200 -19.69 -2.88 -13.21
CA CYS A 200 -19.14 -3.76 -12.17
C CYS A 200 -17.67 -3.54 -11.78
N TYR A 201 -17.00 -2.47 -12.24
CA TYR A 201 -15.60 -2.22 -11.92
C TYR A 201 -15.44 -0.86 -11.22
N CYS A 202 -15.47 -0.84 -9.88
CA CYS A 202 -14.58 -0.02 -9.03
C CYS A 202 -15.13 0.15 -7.60
N PRO A 203 -14.59 -0.56 -6.60
CA PRO A 203 -14.78 -0.22 -5.20
C PRO A 203 -13.89 0.95 -4.73
N TYR A 204 -12.90 1.41 -5.53
CA TYR A 204 -11.87 2.38 -5.09
C TYR A 204 -12.17 3.85 -5.38
N LEU A 205 -13.38 4.20 -5.82
CA LEU A 205 -13.70 5.55 -6.33
C LEU A 205 -14.43 6.47 -5.32
N ASN A 206 -14.55 6.07 -4.05
CA ASN A 206 -15.29 6.81 -3.03
C ASN A 206 -14.43 7.45 -1.93
N PHE A 207 -13.17 7.76 -2.21
CA PHE A 207 -12.41 8.67 -1.35
C PHE A 207 -12.63 10.11 -1.81
N ARG A 208 -13.57 10.82 -1.19
CA ARG A 208 -13.74 12.27 -1.30
C ARG A 208 -13.50 12.94 0.03
#